data_AF-A0A2W2GCP9-F1
#
_entry.id   AF-A0A2W2GCP9-F1
#
_cell.length_a   1.000
_cell.length_b   1.000
_cell.length_c   1.000
_cell.angle_alpha   90.00
_cell.angle_beta   90.00
_cell.angle_gamma   90.00
#
_symmetry.space_group_name_H-M   'P 1'
#
loop_
_entity.id
_entity.type
_entity.pdbx_description
1 polymer ?
#
loop_
_entity_poly.entity_id
_entity_poly.type
_entity_poly.pdbx_seq_one_letter_code
_entity_poly.pdbx_strand_id
1 'polypeptide(L)' 'MTQVRVNITVGDTAELVTPLHPYSAPLRIPATRIAQQAGLPASELPGRRFTVAALTDHDADGFTLLDDPRV' A
#
# COMPACT_ATOMS: atom_id res chain seq x y z
N MET A 1 4.48 -10.62 -8.82
CA MET A 1 4.37 -9.59 -7.78
C MET A 1 3.93 -8.30 -8.45
N THR A 2 2.94 -7.62 -7.89
CA THR A 2 2.31 -6.43 -8.50
C THR A 2 2.72 -5.18 -7.77
N GLN A 3 3.02 -4.09 -8.49
CA GLN A 3 3.37 -2.81 -7.87
C GLN A 3 2.12 -2.01 -7.51
N VAL A 4 2.14 -1.40 -6.32
CA VAL A 4 1.10 -0.50 -5.83
C VAL A 4 1.73 0.73 -5.17
N ARG A 5 0.98 1.82 -5.08
CA ARG A 5 1.42 3.05 -4.42
C ARG A 5 0.39 3.49 -3.39
N VAL A 6 0.84 3.83 -2.18
CA VAL A 6 -0.02 4.55 -1.23
C VAL A 6 -0.11 6.00 -1.67
N ASN A 7 -1.31 6.47 -1.97
CA ASN A 7 -1.59 7.85 -2.36
C ASN A 7 -1.67 8.75 -1.12
N ILE A 8 -2.61 8.45 -0.22
CA ILE A 8 -2.85 9.17 1.03
C ILE A 8 -3.28 8.19 2.14
N THR A 9 -3.09 8.61 3.39
CA THR A 9 -3.68 7.96 4.56
C THR A 9 -4.64 8.94 5.24
N VAL A 10 -5.88 8.51 5.49
CA VAL A 10 -6.91 9.30 6.18
C VAL A 10 -7.38 8.52 7.41
N GLY A 11 -7.03 8.99 8.60
CA GLY A 11 -7.19 8.21 9.84
C GLY A 11 -6.43 6.89 9.73
N ASP A 12 -7.14 5.77 9.92
CA ASP A 12 -6.55 4.42 9.86
C ASP A 12 -6.60 3.77 8.48
N THR A 13 -7.10 4.48 7.46
CA THR A 13 -7.28 3.96 6.10
C THR A 13 -6.23 4.50 5.15
N ALA A 14 -5.59 3.63 4.39
CA ALA A 14 -4.72 3.97 3.27
C ALA A 14 -5.48 3.83 1.94
N GLU A 15 -5.31 4.82 1.06
CA GLU A 15 -5.76 4.75 -0.33
C GLU A 15 -4.60 4.30 -1.22
N LEU A 16 -4.81 3.19 -1.92
CA LEU A 16 -3.86 2.57 -2.83
C LEU A 16 -4.25 2.84 -4.27
N VAL A 17 -3.26 3.25 -5.07
CA VAL A 17 -3.32 3.18 -6.52
C VAL A 17 -2.71 1.86 -6.95
N THR A 18 -3.47 1.09 -7.73
CA THR A 18 -3.10 -0.24 -8.23
C THR A 18 -3.47 -0.35 -9.72
N PRO A 19 -3.07 -1.43 -10.42
CA PRO A 19 -3.56 -1.68 -11.78
C PRO A 19 -5.08 -1.83 -11.91
N LEU A 20 -5.78 -2.20 -10.84
CA LEU A 20 -7.24 -2.35 -10.81
C LEU A 20 -7.95 -1.08 -10.30
N HIS A 21 -7.25 -0.26 -9.50
CA HIS A 21 -7.81 0.91 -8.82
C HIS A 21 -6.99 2.17 -9.15
N PRO A 22 -7.43 3.00 -10.11
CA PRO A 22 -6.75 4.24 -10.47
C PRO A 22 -6.97 5.34 -9.40
N TYR A 23 -6.27 6.48 -9.53
CA TYR A 23 -6.40 7.61 -8.60
C TYR A 23 -7.84 8.13 -8.41
N SER A 24 -8.69 8.01 -9.43
CA SER A 24 -10.10 8.44 -9.35
C SER A 24 -10.98 7.49 -8.54
N ALA A 25 -10.53 6.26 -8.29
CA ALA A 25 -11.25 5.21 -7.57
C ALA A 25 -10.24 4.28 -6.84
N PRO A 26 -9.54 4.79 -5.81
CA PRO A 26 -8.46 4.06 -5.15
C PRO A 26 -9.00 2.91 -4.30
N LEU A 27 -8.17 1.87 -4.13
CA LEU A 27 -8.46 0.78 -3.20
C LEU A 27 -8.22 1.27 -1.77
N ARG A 28 -9.17 1.01 -0.87
CA ARG A 28 -9.08 1.42 0.54
C ARG A 28 -8.81 0.21 1.41
N ILE A 29 -7.71 0.24 2.15
CA ILE A 29 -7.37 -0.82 3.13
C ILE A 29 -6.84 -0.23 4.43
N PRO A 30 -6.78 -1.01 5.53
CA PRO A 30 -6.18 -0.55 6.77
C PRO A 30 -4.70 -0.20 6.60
N ALA A 31 -4.32 1.03 6.96
CA ALA A 31 -2.94 1.49 6.92
C ALA A 31 -2.04 0.67 7.86
N THR A 32 -2.58 0.26 9.01
CA THR A 32 -1.88 -0.59 9.99
C THR A 32 -1.44 -1.93 9.40
N ARG A 33 -2.21 -2.51 8.48
CA ARG A 33 -1.84 -3.76 7.78
C ARG A 33 -0.56 -3.56 6.96
N ILE A 34 -0.52 -2.51 6.14
CA ILE A 34 0.64 -2.19 5.29
C ILE A 34 1.87 -1.95 6.16
N ALA A 35 1.70 -1.12 7.20
CA ALA A 35 2.76 -0.77 8.15
C ALA A 35 3.38 -2.01 8.82
N GLN A 36 2.54 -2.93 9.32
CA GLN A 36 3.00 -4.16 9.95
C GLN A 36 3.76 -5.07 8.98
N GLN A 37 3.25 -5.25 7.77
CA GLN A 37 3.88 -6.14 6.78
C GLN A 37 5.18 -5.57 6.24
N ALA A 38 5.24 -4.26 6.01
CA ALA A 38 6.44 -3.59 5.49
C ALA A 38 7.47 -3.24 6.58
N GLY A 39 7.15 -3.44 7.86
CA GLY A 39 8.00 -3.03 8.98
C GLY A 39 8.27 -1.51 8.99
N LEU A 40 7.22 -0.72 8.79
CA LEU A 40 7.25 0.75 8.74
C LEU A 40 6.18 1.34 9.68
N PRO A 41 6.37 2.53 10.24
CA PRO A 41 5.28 3.25 10.88
C PRO A 41 4.24 3.73 9.85
N ALA A 42 2.97 3.78 10.24
CA ALA A 42 1.88 4.18 9.34
C ALA A 42 2.05 5.62 8.79
N SER A 43 2.72 6.50 9.54
CA SER A 43 3.05 7.88 9.13
C SER A 43 4.03 7.96 7.96
N GLU A 44 4.77 6.88 7.66
CA GLU A 44 5.72 6.83 6.55
C GLU A 44 5.13 6.25 5.26
N LEU A 45 3.88 5.76 5.29
CA LEU A 45 3.25 5.11 4.13
C LEU A 45 2.94 6.07 2.97
N PRO A 46 2.41 7.29 3.17
CA PRO A 46 2.00 8.16 2.07
C PRO A 46 3.13 8.39 1.05
N GLY A 47 2.82 8.17 -0.22
CA GLY A 47 3.75 8.32 -1.33
C GLY A 47 4.66 7.12 -1.60
N ARG A 48 4.79 6.16 -0.67
CA ARG A 48 5.64 4.96 -0.85
C ARG A 48 5.05 3.99 -1.86
N ARG A 49 5.93 3.20 -2.46
CA ARG A 49 5.61 2.12 -3.41
C ARG A 49 5.95 0.78 -2.81
N PHE A 50 5.08 -0.19 -3.06
CA PHE A 50 5.22 -1.55 -2.55
C PHE A 50 5.06 -2.54 -3.70
N THR A 51 5.69 -3.71 -3.57
CA THR A 51 5.19 -4.92 -4.22
C THR A 51 4.18 -5.59 -3.31
N VAL A 52 3.17 -6.22 -3.91
CA VAL A 52 2.20 -7.08 -3.21
C VAL A 52 2.25 -8.50 -3.75
N ALA A 53 2.04 -9.46 -2.85
CA ALA A 53 1.93 -10.88 -3.18
C ALA A 53 0.58 -11.20 -3.82
N ALA A 54 -0.50 -10.55 -3.37
CA ALA A 54 -1.85 -10.73 -3.88
C ALA A 54 -2.53 -9.37 -4.14
N LEU A 55 -3.28 -9.30 -5.24
CA LEU A 55 -4.14 -8.17 -5.59
C LEU A 55 -5.45 -8.68 -6.18
N THR A 56 -6.56 -8.16 -5.67
CA THR A 56 -7.93 -8.39 -6.14
C THR A 56 -8.65 -7.05 -6.30
N ASP A 57 -9.89 -7.07 -6.79
CA ASP A 57 -10.75 -5.87 -6.90
C ASP A 57 -11.16 -5.27 -5.55
N HIS A 58 -10.92 -5.98 -4.44
CA HIS A 58 -11.37 -5.54 -3.11
C HIS A 58 -10.26 -5.60 -2.06
N ASP A 59 -9.08 -6.12 -2.39
CA ASP A 59 -8.01 -6.28 -1.40
C ASP A 59 -6.62 -6.37 -2.03
N ALA A 60 -5.61 -6.04 -1.23
CA ALA A 60 -4.20 -6.19 -1.54
C ALA A 60 -3.45 -6.67 -0.29
N ASP A 61 -2.51 -7.59 -0.46
CA ASP A 61 -1.82 -8.25 0.66
C ASP A 61 -0.38 -8.67 0.34
N GLY A 62 0.42 -8.84 1.40
CA GLY A 62 1.84 -9.20 1.31
C GLY A 62 2.72 -8.02 0.86
N PHE A 63 2.60 -6.89 1.54
CA PHE A 63 3.30 -5.65 1.21
C PHE A 63 4.80 -5.74 1.52
N THR A 64 5.63 -5.53 0.50
CA THR A 64 7.08 -5.36 0.62
C THR A 64 7.49 -4.03 0.02
N LEU A 65 8.28 -3.22 0.76
CA LEU A 65 8.73 -1.92 0.28
C LEU A 65 9.62 -2.10 -0.96
N LEU A 66 9.32 -1.37 -2.04
CA LEU A 66 9.99 -1.56 -3.34
C LEU A 66 11.42 -1.01 -3.35
N ASP A 67 11.59 0.19 -2.81
CA ASP A 67 12.88 0.89 -2.68
C ASP A 67 13.21 0.97 -1.20
N ASP A 68 13.47 -0.17 -0.56
CA ASP A 68 13.84 -0.18 0.86
C ASP A 68 15.33 0.18 1.01
N PRO A 69 15.67 1.36 1.56
CA PRO A 69 17.07 1.76 1.72
C PRO A 69 17.80 0.99 2.84
N ARG A 70 17.11 0.07 3.53
CA ARG A 70 17.66 -0.75 4.62
C ARG A 70 18.25 -2.08 4.13
N VAL A 71 18.05 -2.45 2.87
CA VAL A 71 18.55 -3.69 2.24
C VAL A 71 19.59 -3.42 1.17
#